data_AF-A0AAW6BL34-F1
#
_entry.id   AF-A0AAW6BL34-F1
#
_cell.length_a   1.000
_cell.length_b   1.000
_cell.length_c   1.000
_cell.angle_alpha   90.00
_cell.angle_beta   90.00
_cell.angle_gamma   90.00
#
_symmetry.space_group_name_H-M   'P 1'
#
loop_
_entity.id
_entity.type
_entity.pdbx_description
1 polymer ?
#
loop_
_entity_poly.entity_id
_entity_poly.type
_entity_poly.pdbx_seq_one_letter_code
_entity_poly.pdbx_strand_id
1 'polypeptide(L)'
;MLDYIDNKSLRQYVAKALNRGEAYHRLKKAIAHVNGGKMNVKSENEQHIIHECTRLIANAIIYFNAELLSSLLERGDPDGLFEMGRLGKISPVAWQHINFYGRFEFNDIATTFSVGEFVKSVDLATLFTD
;
A
#
# COMPACT_ATOMS: atom_id res chain seq x y z
N MET A 1 -5.97 31.70 10.49
CA MET A 1 -7.01 30.72 10.86
C MET A 1 -8.33 30.93 10.09
N LEU A 2 -8.68 32.16 9.68
CA LEU A 2 -9.84 32.42 8.81
C LEU A 2 -9.68 31.92 7.36
N ASP A 3 -8.48 31.99 6.75
CA ASP A 3 -8.28 31.59 5.35
C ASP A 3 -8.54 30.10 5.07
N TYR A 4 -8.37 29.25 6.08
CA TYR A 4 -8.63 27.82 5.99
C TYR A 4 -10.13 27.50 5.92
N ILE A 5 -10.96 28.27 6.63
CA ILE A 5 -12.42 28.09 6.68
C ILE A 5 -13.07 28.60 5.39
N ASP A 6 -12.48 29.61 4.74
CA ASP A 6 -13.06 30.22 3.54
C ASP A 6 -12.57 29.56 2.24
N ASN A 7 -11.38 28.97 2.24
CA ASN A 7 -10.80 28.37 1.03
C ASN A 7 -11.08 26.85 0.94
N LYS A 8 -12.03 26.47 0.08
CA LYS A 8 -12.39 25.07 -0.21
C LYS A 8 -11.21 24.26 -0.77
N SER A 9 -10.42 24.83 -1.66
CA SER A 9 -9.27 24.16 -2.30
C SER A 9 -8.17 23.86 -1.28
N LEU A 10 -7.89 24.81 -0.37
CA LEU A 10 -6.93 24.62 0.71
C LEU A 10 -7.37 23.51 1.67
N ARG A 11 -8.66 23.47 2.02
CA ARG A 11 -9.23 22.42 2.88
C ARG A 11 -9.14 21.04 2.23
N GLN A 12 -9.45 20.93 0.94
CA GLN A 12 -9.34 19.68 0.18
C GLN A 12 -7.90 19.19 0.10
N TYR A 13 -6.94 20.09 -0.13
CA TYR A 13 -5.52 19.75 -0.16
C TYR A 13 -5.03 19.22 1.20
N VAL A 14 -5.35 19.92 2.28
CA VAL A 14 -4.98 19.52 3.65
C VAL A 14 -5.63 18.18 4.02
N ALA A 15 -6.92 18.01 3.73
CA ALA A 15 -7.62 16.74 3.97
C ALA A 15 -7.01 15.58 3.18
N LYS A 16 -6.60 15.81 1.91
CA LYS A 16 -5.92 14.80 1.10
C LYS A 16 -4.56 14.41 1.67
N ALA A 17 -3.79 15.38 2.18
CA ALA A 17 -2.51 15.11 2.85
C ALA A 17 -2.71 14.32 4.16
N LEU A 18 -3.68 14.72 4.99
CA LEU A 18 -4.05 14.01 6.21
C LEU A 18 -4.48 12.57 5.94
N ASN A 19 -5.37 12.36 4.96
CA ASN A 19 -5.83 11.03 4.58
C ASN A 19 -4.69 10.09 4.17
N ARG A 20 -3.63 10.62 3.54
CA ARG A 20 -2.42 9.84 3.21
C ARG A 20 -1.64 9.45 4.46
N GLY A 21 -1.44 10.40 5.37
CA GLY A 21 -0.79 10.15 6.67
C GLY A 21 -1.54 9.09 7.48
N GLU A 22 -2.86 9.23 7.58
CA GLU A 22 -3.69 8.25 8.28
C GLU A 22 -3.68 6.87 7.60
N ALA A 23 -3.72 6.81 6.27
CA ALA A 23 -3.62 5.54 5.54
C ALA A 23 -2.29 4.84 5.84
N TYR A 24 -1.20 5.59 5.87
CA TYR A 24 0.12 5.07 6.23
C TYR A 24 0.17 4.58 7.68
N HIS A 25 -0.42 5.34 8.63
CA HIS A 25 -0.51 4.90 10.02
C HIS A 25 -1.37 3.64 10.17
N ARG A 26 -2.47 3.52 9.42
CA ARG A 26 -3.29 2.30 9.39
C ARG A 26 -2.49 1.10 8.85
N LEU A 27 -1.70 1.29 7.80
CA LEU A 27 -0.79 0.27 7.27
C LEU A 27 0.24 -0.18 8.32
N LYS A 28 0.94 0.76 8.96
CA LYS A 28 1.91 0.43 10.02
C LYS A 28 1.25 -0.33 11.17
N LYS A 29 0.04 0.06 11.56
CA LYS A 29 -0.73 -0.64 12.60
C LYS A 29 -1.09 -2.05 12.18
N ALA A 30 -1.51 -2.25 10.92
CA ALA A 30 -1.82 -3.58 10.38
C ALA A 30 -0.57 -4.48 10.41
N ILE A 31 0.57 -4.00 9.91
CA ILE A 31 1.85 -4.74 9.93
C ILE A 31 2.25 -5.11 11.37
N ALA A 32 2.17 -4.15 12.30
CA ALA A 32 2.53 -4.40 13.71
C ALA A 32 1.56 -5.38 14.41
N HIS A 33 0.30 -5.45 13.98
CA HIS A 33 -0.70 -6.31 14.61
C HIS A 33 -0.54 -7.79 14.25
N VAL A 34 0.11 -8.10 13.12
CA VAL A 34 0.34 -9.47 12.63
C VAL A 34 1.05 -10.35 13.64
N ASN A 35 1.91 -9.76 14.48
CA ASN A 35 2.61 -10.46 15.56
C ASN A 35 1.75 -10.64 16.83
N GLY A 36 0.43 -10.74 16.68
CA GLY A 36 -0.51 -10.99 17.78
C GLY A 36 -0.83 -9.79 18.67
N GLY A 37 -0.54 -8.57 18.22
CA GLY A 37 -0.87 -7.32 18.93
C GLY A 37 -0.20 -7.13 20.31
N LYS A 38 0.64 -8.07 20.75
CA LYS A 38 1.37 -8.03 22.01
C LYS A 38 2.81 -7.63 21.71
N MET A 39 3.09 -6.33 21.78
CA MET A 39 4.47 -5.87 21.90
C MET A 39 4.98 -6.25 23.29
N ASN A 40 5.49 -7.48 23.43
CA ASN A 40 6.29 -7.89 24.58
C ASN A 40 7.71 -7.30 24.46
N VAL A 41 7.80 -6.02 24.14
CA VAL A 41 9.05 -5.32 23.84
C VAL A 41 9.42 -4.51 25.06
N LYS A 42 10.43 -4.96 25.80
CA LYS A 42 10.78 -4.40 27.11
C LYS A 42 11.83 -3.30 27.04
N SER A 43 12.56 -3.20 25.93
CA SER A 43 13.65 -2.23 25.72
C SER A 43 13.33 -1.21 24.62
N GLU A 44 13.75 0.03 24.82
CA GLU A 44 13.63 1.11 23.81
C GLU A 44 14.32 0.73 22.49
N ASN A 45 15.46 0.04 22.56
CA ASN A 45 16.22 -0.36 21.38
C ASN A 45 15.45 -1.36 20.51
N GLU A 46 14.76 -2.32 21.14
CA GLU A 46 13.92 -3.29 20.42
C GLU A 46 12.71 -2.60 19.78
N GLN A 47 12.10 -1.61 20.46
CA GLN A 47 11.00 -0.82 19.90
C GLN A 47 11.48 -0.03 18.67
N HIS A 48 12.68 0.54 18.74
CA HIS A 48 13.29 1.26 17.62
C HIS A 48 13.53 0.34 16.42
N ILE A 49 14.10 -0.85 16.63
CA ILE A 49 14.31 -1.84 15.56
C ILE A 49 12.98 -2.23 14.92
N ILE A 50 11.97 -2.57 15.72
CA ILE A 50 10.63 -2.93 15.19
C ILE A 50 10.02 -1.77 14.41
N HIS A 51 10.19 -0.54 14.89
CA HIS A 51 9.70 0.65 14.19
C HIS A 51 10.35 0.82 12.81
N GLU A 52 11.67 0.68 12.73
CA GLU A 52 12.41 0.76 11.47
C GLU A 52 12.08 -0.39 10.52
N CYS A 53 11.97 -1.63 11.03
CA CYS A 53 11.51 -2.77 10.23
C CYS A 53 10.09 -2.55 9.68
N THR A 54 9.18 -2.02 10.51
CA THR A 54 7.81 -1.71 10.08
C THR A 54 7.80 -0.63 8.99
N ARG A 55 8.68 0.38 9.09
CA ARG A 55 8.85 1.40 8.05
C ARG A 55 9.36 0.80 6.75
N LEU A 56 10.35 -0.09 6.83
CA LEU A 56 10.91 -0.77 5.66
C LEU A 56 9.84 -1.60 4.93
N ILE A 57 9.07 -2.41 5.67
CA ILE A 57 7.98 -3.21 5.09
C ILE A 57 6.91 -2.31 4.47
N ALA A 58 6.49 -1.25 5.15
CA ALA A 58 5.51 -0.31 4.62
C ALA A 58 5.99 0.35 3.31
N ASN A 59 7.27 0.73 3.24
CA ASN A 59 7.85 1.29 2.02
C ASN A 59 7.94 0.26 0.89
N ALA A 60 8.29 -0.99 1.19
CA ALA A 60 8.31 -2.06 0.19
C ALA A 60 6.91 -2.31 -0.40
N ILE A 61 5.88 -2.29 0.43
CA ILE A 61 4.48 -2.41 -0.01
C ILE A 61 4.07 -1.23 -0.90
N ILE A 62 4.40 0.00 -0.48
CA ILE A 62 4.09 1.20 -1.26
C ILE A 62 4.81 1.16 -2.61
N TYR A 63 6.07 0.72 -2.62
CA TYR A 63 6.84 0.55 -3.85
C TYR A 63 6.19 -0.48 -4.77
N PHE A 64 5.87 -1.67 -4.25
CA PHE A 64 5.18 -2.71 -5.00
C PHE A 64 3.84 -2.23 -5.58
N ASN A 65 3.03 -1.55 -4.78
CA ASN A 65 1.76 -0.99 -5.25
C ASN A 65 1.97 0.09 -6.32
N ALA A 66 2.97 0.95 -6.18
CA ALA A 66 3.28 1.98 -7.17
C ALA A 66 3.77 1.36 -8.48
N GLU A 67 4.61 0.33 -8.42
CA GLU A 67 5.07 -0.42 -9.58
C GLU A 67 3.91 -1.14 -10.27
N LEU A 68 3.06 -1.84 -9.50
CA LEU A 68 1.86 -2.49 -9.99
C LEU A 68 0.96 -1.50 -10.74
N LEU A 69 0.62 -0.37 -10.11
CA LEU A 69 -0.22 0.66 -10.73
C LEU A 69 0.44 1.26 -11.99
N SER A 70 1.77 1.42 -11.99
CA SER A 70 2.51 1.91 -13.15
C SER A 70 2.47 0.91 -14.30
N SER A 71 2.73 -0.37 -14.06
CA SER A 71 2.64 -1.42 -15.06
C SER A 71 1.23 -1.59 -15.62
N LEU A 72 0.20 -1.42 -14.78
CA LEU A 72 -1.20 -1.42 -15.22
C LEU A 72 -1.51 -0.23 -16.13
N LEU A 73 -0.96 0.95 -15.82
CA LEU A 73 -1.12 2.14 -16.66
C LEU A 73 -0.42 1.97 -18.01
N GLU A 74 0.79 1.40 -18.02
CA GLU A 74 1.58 1.13 -19.23
C GLU A 74 0.94 0.07 -20.13
N ARG A 75 0.36 -0.99 -19.54
CA ARG A 75 -0.34 -2.05 -20.29
C ARG A 75 -1.53 -1.49 -21.08
N GLY A 76 -2.12 -0.40 -20.61
CA GLY A 76 -3.34 0.13 -21.21
C GLY A 76 -4.54 -0.79 -20.97
N ASP A 77 -5.71 -0.35 -21.41
CA ASP A 77 -6.87 -1.20 -21.52
C ASP A 77 -7.38 -1.18 -22.98
N PRO A 78 -7.11 -2.24 -23.76
CA PRO A 78 -7.54 -2.31 -25.14
C PRO A 78 -9.05 -2.55 -25.30
N ASP A 79 -9.74 -3.05 -24.27
CA ASP A 79 -11.15 -3.46 -24.33
C ASP A 79 -12.13 -2.42 -23.74
N GLY A 80 -11.62 -1.35 -23.11
CA GLY A 80 -12.42 -0.28 -22.52
C GLY A 80 -13.21 -0.68 -21.26
N LEU A 81 -12.96 -1.87 -20.71
CA LEU A 81 -13.57 -2.39 -19.49
C LEU A 81 -13.04 -1.69 -18.22
N PHE A 82 -11.88 -1.07 -18.33
CA PHE A 82 -11.13 -0.44 -17.26
C PHE A 82 -11.13 1.08 -17.42
N GLU A 83 -11.94 1.76 -16.63
CA GLU A 83 -11.83 3.20 -16.50
C GLU A 83 -10.48 3.56 -15.86
N MET A 84 -9.49 3.94 -16.69
CA MET A 84 -8.19 4.43 -16.25
C MET A 84 -8.29 5.54 -15.18
N GLY A 85 -9.39 6.29 -15.17
CA GLY A 85 -9.71 7.28 -14.13
C GLY A 85 -9.92 6.71 -12.73
N ARG A 86 -10.24 5.41 -12.59
CA ARG A 86 -10.32 4.70 -11.30
C ARG A 86 -8.93 4.35 -10.77
N LEU A 87 -7.98 3.98 -11.63
CA LEU A 87 -6.60 3.64 -11.24
C LEU A 87 -5.91 4.83 -10.56
N GLY A 88 -6.12 6.04 -11.09
CA GLY A 88 -5.61 7.29 -10.47
C GLY A 88 -6.25 7.65 -9.12
N LYS A 89 -7.35 6.99 -8.74
CA LYS A 89 -7.98 7.14 -7.41
C LYS A 89 -7.45 6.12 -6.40
N ILE A 90 -6.79 5.06 -6.85
CA ILE A 90 -6.22 4.04 -5.96
C ILE A 90 -5.01 4.64 -5.25
N SER A 91 -5.01 4.54 -3.93
CA SER A 91 -3.88 4.96 -3.11
C SER A 91 -2.77 3.91 -3.22
N PRO A 92 -1.52 4.30 -3.49
CA PRO A 92 -0.37 3.39 -3.38
C PRO A 92 -0.17 2.83 -1.95
N VAL A 93 -0.84 3.40 -0.96
CA VAL A 93 -0.82 2.95 0.45
C VAL A 93 -1.94 1.94 0.73
N ALA A 94 -2.77 1.57 -0.26
CA ALA A 94 -3.77 0.53 -0.10
C ALA A 94 -3.12 -0.81 0.28
N TRP A 95 -3.72 -1.53 1.21
CA TRP A 95 -3.14 -2.78 1.74
C TRP A 95 -4.18 -3.85 2.03
N GLN A 96 -5.46 -3.56 1.81
CA GLN A 96 -6.55 -4.49 2.04
C GLN A 96 -6.45 -5.75 1.15
N HIS A 97 -5.76 -5.65 0.01
CA HIS A 97 -5.47 -6.76 -0.91
C HIS A 97 -4.23 -7.57 -0.51
N ILE A 98 -3.49 -7.17 0.53
CA ILE A 98 -2.26 -7.83 0.97
C ILE A 98 -2.58 -8.71 2.18
N ASN A 99 -2.33 -10.01 2.06
CA ASN A 99 -2.44 -10.92 3.18
C ASN A 99 -1.15 -10.89 4.01
N PHE A 100 -1.26 -10.38 5.23
CA PHE A 100 -0.15 -10.35 6.18
C PHE A 100 -0.08 -11.58 7.10
N TYR A 101 -1.09 -12.45 7.07
CA TYR A 101 -1.17 -13.61 7.95
C TYR A 101 -0.87 -14.90 7.20
N GLY A 102 -0.25 -15.86 7.89
CA GLY A 102 0.00 -17.19 7.38
C GLY A 102 1.44 -17.65 7.62
N ARG A 103 1.81 -18.74 6.95
CA ARG A 103 3.17 -19.27 6.93
C ARG A 103 3.84 -18.80 5.64
N PHE A 104 4.95 -18.09 5.77
CA PHE A 104 5.76 -17.67 4.65
C PHE A 104 6.92 -18.65 4.49
N GLU A 105 7.03 -19.26 3.30
CA GLU A 105 8.19 -20.05 2.91
C GLU A 105 9.05 -19.20 1.98
N PHE A 106 10.26 -18.88 2.43
CA PHE A 106 11.22 -18.15 1.63
C PHE A 106 11.96 -19.16 0.76
N ASN A 107 11.61 -19.18 -0.53
CA ASN A 107 12.39 -19.88 -1.54
C ASN A 107 13.72 -19.15 -1.79
N ASP A 108 14.68 -19.85 -2.38
CA ASP A 108 16.02 -19.32 -2.63
C ASP A 108 15.97 -17.97 -3.39
N ILE A 109 16.84 -17.04 -2.98
CA ILE A 109 16.86 -15.62 -3.39
C ILE A 109 17.05 -15.49 -4.91
N ALA A 110 17.53 -16.55 -5.57
CA ALA A 110 17.68 -16.63 -7.02
C ALA A 110 16.35 -16.56 -7.81
N THR A 111 15.20 -16.73 -7.16
CA THR A 111 13.89 -16.58 -7.82
C THR A 111 13.44 -15.13 -7.75
N THR A 112 13.87 -14.31 -8.72
CA THR A 112 13.41 -12.91 -8.84
C THR A 112 11.93 -12.89 -9.16
N PHE A 113 11.11 -12.35 -8.26
CA PHE A 113 9.70 -12.04 -8.56
C PHE A 113 9.64 -10.84 -9.50
N SER A 114 9.09 -11.03 -10.70
CA SER A 114 8.87 -9.97 -11.68
C SER A 114 7.44 -9.45 -11.61
N VAL A 115 7.26 -8.18 -11.25
CA VAL A 115 5.94 -7.53 -11.22
C VAL A 115 5.30 -7.56 -12.62
N GLY A 116 6.10 -7.41 -13.68
CA GLY A 116 5.60 -7.45 -15.06
C GLY A 116 5.04 -8.82 -15.47
N GLU A 117 5.62 -9.92 -14.99
CA GLU A 117 5.06 -11.27 -15.23
C GLU A 117 3.80 -11.50 -14.40
N PHE A 118 3.81 -11.07 -13.14
CA PHE A 118 2.64 -11.13 -12.28
C PHE A 118 1.45 -10.40 -12.91
N VAL A 119 1.64 -9.14 -13.35
CA VAL A 119 0.60 -8.32 -14.01
C VAL A 119 0.00 -9.01 -15.24
N LYS A 120 0.80 -9.79 -15.99
CA LYS A 120 0.30 -10.54 -17.15
C LYS A 120 -0.59 -11.72 -16.75
N SER A 121 -0.27 -12.38 -15.64
CA SER A 121 -1.04 -13.51 -15.11
C SER A 121 -2.30 -13.11 -14.35
N VAL A 122 -2.38 -11.86 -13.92
CA VAL A 122 -3.52 -11.30 -13.19
C VAL A 122 -4.66 -10.98 -14.17
N ASP A 123 -5.82 -11.58 -13.92
CA ASP A 123 -7.07 -11.20 -14.57
C ASP A 123 -7.65 -9.92 -13.92
N LEU A 124 -7.54 -8.80 -14.64
CA LEU A 124 -7.99 -7.49 -14.21
C LEU A 124 -9.50 -7.43 -13.95
N ALA A 125 -10.28 -8.32 -14.56
CA ALA A 125 -11.73 -8.40 -14.33
C ALA A 125 -12.07 -8.90 -12.91
N THR A 126 -11.19 -9.69 -12.30
CA THR A 126 -11.43 -10.34 -10.98
C THR A 126 -10.88 -9.56 -9.79
N LEU A 127 -9.92 -8.65 -10.01
CA LEU A 127 -9.30 -7.85 -8.93
C LEU A 127 -10.20 -6.73 -8.39
N PHE A 128 -11.25 -6.36 -9.12
CA PHE A 128 -12.08 -5.20 -8.82
C PHE A 128 -13.58 -5.49 -8.79
N THR A 129 -13.98 -6.76 -8.83
CA THR A 129 -15.36 -7.16 -8.52
C THR A 129 -15.58 -7.07 -7.01
N ASP A 130 -16.54 -6.21 -6.62
CA ASP A 130 -17.14 -6.19 -5.28
C ASP A 130 -17.82 -7.53 -4.94
#